data_AF-W8RAW2-F1
#
_entry.id   AF-W8RAW2-F1
#
_cell.length_a   1.000
_cell.length_b   1.000
_cell.length_c   1.000
_cell.angle_alpha   90.00
_cell.angle_beta   90.00
_cell.angle_gamma   90.00
#
_symmetry.space_group_name_H-M   'P 1'
#
loop_
_entity.id
_entity.type
_entity.pdbx_description
1 polymer ?
#
loop_
_entity_poly.entity_id
_entity_poly.type
_entity_poly.pdbx_seq_one_letter_code
_entity_poly.pdbx_strand_id
1 'polypeptide(L)'
;MNEMTRIRFSEIEQFVPEQPGLYEIHVVDGKPLKVGISINLRKRLIQHRRSRQSRLILKAGGGWNNPTDVRSSQSILAKHLFFSGEIDGFDLTREAGRQAFLEQRCYILFCATATREEARAMERLKEASGAFAFTGRVYRPETR
;
A
#
# COMPACT_ATOMS: atom_id res chain seq x y z
N MET A 1 -22.95 -2.96 8.54
CA MET A 1 -21.78 -3.25 7.68
C MET A 1 -21.31 -1.91 7.16
N ASN A 2 -20.06 -1.51 7.42
CA ASN A 2 -19.54 -0.25 6.87
C ASN A 2 -19.35 -0.46 5.36
N GLU A 3 -20.06 0.32 4.55
CA GLU A 3 -20.00 0.25 3.10
C GLU A 3 -18.60 0.67 2.61
N MET A 4 -17.99 -0.14 1.76
CA MET A 4 -16.67 0.12 1.20
C MET A 4 -16.83 0.83 -0.15
N THR A 5 -16.26 2.02 -0.26
CA THR A 5 -16.26 2.78 -1.52
C THR A 5 -15.07 2.37 -2.37
N ARG A 6 -15.31 1.99 -3.63
CA ARG A 6 -14.27 1.65 -4.61
C ARG A 6 -13.88 2.86 -5.45
N ILE A 7 -12.58 3.14 -5.53
CA ILE A 7 -12.01 4.23 -6.33
C ILE A 7 -10.68 3.85 -7.00
N ARG A 8 -10.25 4.64 -7.97
CA ARG A 8 -8.89 4.67 -8.52
C ARG A 8 -7.98 5.55 -7.68
N PHE A 9 -6.68 5.49 -7.95
CA PHE A 9 -5.70 6.34 -7.29
C PHE A 9 -5.81 7.81 -7.71
N SER A 10 -6.16 8.10 -8.96
CA SER A 10 -6.45 9.45 -9.46
C SER A 10 -7.65 10.12 -8.78
N GLU A 11 -8.55 9.33 -8.20
CA GLU A 11 -9.81 9.77 -7.60
C GLU A 11 -9.72 10.11 -6.10
N ILE A 12 -8.54 9.93 -5.48
CA ILE A 12 -8.35 10.05 -4.02
C ILE A 12 -8.80 11.42 -3.48
N GLU A 13 -8.38 12.51 -4.11
CA GLU A 13 -8.68 13.86 -3.65
C GLU A 13 -10.19 14.17 -3.68
N GLN A 14 -10.91 13.58 -4.64
CA GLN A 14 -12.33 13.83 -4.84
C GLN A 14 -13.20 13.06 -3.84
N PHE A 15 -12.90 11.79 -3.60
CA PHE A 15 -13.82 10.92 -2.86
C PHE A 15 -13.35 10.54 -1.46
N VAL A 16 -12.05 10.57 -1.17
CA VAL A 16 -11.55 10.12 0.13
C VAL A 16 -11.63 11.24 1.14
N PRO A 17 -12.26 11.04 2.32
CA PRO A 17 -12.31 12.04 3.37
C PRO A 17 -10.98 12.16 4.15
N GLU A 18 -10.82 13.29 4.84
CA GLU A 18 -9.72 13.52 5.79
C GLU A 18 -10.07 13.01 7.19
N GLN A 19 -10.50 11.75 7.26
CA GLN A 19 -10.96 11.12 8.50
C GLN A 19 -10.16 9.84 8.81
N PRO A 20 -10.25 9.33 10.05
CA PRO A 20 -9.81 7.99 10.37
C PRO A 20 -10.54 6.96 9.49
N GLY A 21 -9.88 5.85 9.24
CA GLY A 21 -10.53 4.76 8.53
C GLY A 21 -9.58 3.68 8.07
N LEU A 22 -10.16 2.73 7.34
CA LEU A 22 -9.50 1.59 6.75
C LEU A 22 -9.49 1.73 5.23
N TYR A 23 -8.39 1.28 4.62
CA TYR A 23 -8.28 1.11 3.19
C TYR A 23 -7.74 -0.27 2.84
N GLU A 24 -8.13 -0.74 1.67
CA GLU A 24 -7.60 -1.90 1.01
C GLU A 24 -7.17 -1.52 -0.39
N ILE A 25 -6.11 -2.16 -0.87
CA ILE A 25 -5.59 -2.02 -2.21
C ILE A 25 -5.61 -3.40 -2.82
N HIS A 26 -6.25 -3.51 -3.97
CA HIS A 26 -6.45 -4.75 -4.71
C HIS A 26 -5.94 -4.56 -6.12
N VAL A 27 -5.43 -5.64 -6.73
CA VAL A 27 -5.24 -5.69 -8.17
C VAL A 27 -6.62 -5.79 -8.85
N VAL A 28 -6.74 -5.30 -10.09
CA VAL A 28 -7.99 -5.31 -10.87
C VAL A 28 -8.62 -6.70 -11.05
N ASP A 29 -7.82 -7.77 -10.95
CA ASP A 29 -8.27 -9.17 -10.96
C ASP A 29 -8.88 -9.63 -9.62
N GLY A 30 -8.95 -8.74 -8.63
CA GLY A 30 -9.51 -8.99 -7.30
C GLY A 30 -8.49 -9.47 -6.27
N LYS A 31 -7.20 -9.58 -6.61
CA LYS A 31 -6.18 -10.03 -5.66
C LYS A 31 -5.88 -8.96 -4.60
N PRO A 32 -6.09 -9.24 -3.29
CA PRO A 32 -5.76 -8.30 -2.22
C PRO A 32 -4.25 -8.11 -2.06
N LEU A 33 -3.77 -6.88 -2.30
CA LEU A 33 -2.36 -6.52 -2.10
C LEU A 33 -2.12 -6.07 -0.67
N LYS A 34 -2.85 -5.06 -0.22
CA LYS A 34 -2.56 -4.41 1.06
C LYS A 34 -3.83 -3.96 1.77
N VAL A 35 -3.91 -4.23 3.07
CA VAL A 35 -4.80 -3.53 3.99
C VAL A 35 -4.01 -2.54 4.83
N GLY A 36 -4.65 -1.46 5.25
CA GLY A 36 -4.08 -0.53 6.19
C GLY A 36 -5.08 0.43 6.81
N ILE A 37 -4.66 1.11 7.86
CA ILE A 37 -5.44 2.20 8.48
C ILE A 37 -4.70 3.53 8.45
N SER A 38 -5.43 4.61 8.68
CA SER A 38 -4.86 5.94 8.95
C SER A 38 -5.80 6.74 9.84
N ILE A 39 -5.26 7.74 10.55
CA ILE A 39 -6.06 8.82 11.16
C ILE A 39 -6.57 9.84 10.13
N ASN A 40 -5.97 9.83 8.95
CA ASN A 40 -6.34 10.65 7.81
C ASN A 40 -6.15 9.81 6.53
N LEU A 41 -7.24 9.26 6.01
CA LEU A 41 -7.24 8.38 4.85
C LEU A 41 -6.69 9.07 3.61
N ARG A 42 -7.20 10.25 3.26
CA ARG A 42 -6.78 11.00 2.06
C ARG A 42 -5.27 11.21 2.03
N LYS A 43 -4.69 11.74 3.12
CA LYS A 43 -3.25 11.96 3.23
C LYS A 43 -2.47 10.66 3.06
N ARG A 44 -2.92 9.57 3.68
CA ARG A 44 -2.22 8.27 3.59
C ARG A 44 -2.28 7.67 2.19
N LEU A 45 -3.43 7.73 1.53
CA LEU A 45 -3.59 7.21 0.18
C LEU A 45 -2.82 8.04 -0.86
N ILE A 46 -2.76 9.37 -0.72
CA ILE A 46 -1.89 10.23 -1.54
C ILE A 46 -0.41 9.83 -1.37
N GLN A 47 0.02 9.54 -0.14
CA GLN A 47 1.39 9.06 0.11
C GLN A 47 1.68 7.72 -0.58
N HIS A 48 0.71 6.82 -0.59
CA HIS A 48 0.81 5.56 -1.33
C HIS A 48 0.88 5.80 -2.84
N ARG A 49 -0.03 6.61 -3.39
CA ARG A 49 -0.03 6.99 -4.82
C ARG A 49 1.31 7.51 -5.28
N ARG A 50 1.89 8.44 -4.52
CA ARG A 50 3.16 9.10 -4.90
C ARG A 50 4.34 8.12 -4.94
N SER A 51 4.31 7.05 -4.15
CA SER A 51 5.31 5.96 -4.16
C SER A 51 6.79 6.40 -4.28
N ARG A 52 7.14 7.52 -3.62
CA ARG A 52 8.38 8.25 -3.88
C ARG A 52 9.64 7.43 -3.60
N GLN A 53 10.53 7.34 -4.59
CA GLN A 53 11.84 6.71 -4.47
C GLN A 53 12.69 7.39 -3.39
N SER A 54 12.64 8.73 -3.32
CA SER A 54 13.36 9.51 -2.31
C SER A 54 12.96 9.19 -0.86
N ARG A 55 11.88 8.42 -0.65
CA ARG A 55 11.42 7.97 0.67
C ARG A 55 11.81 6.54 1.00
N LEU A 56 12.41 5.81 0.04
CA LEU A 56 13.14 4.57 0.25
C LEU A 56 14.59 4.93 0.56
N ILE A 57 15.02 4.68 1.79
CA ILE A 57 16.29 5.14 2.33
C ILE A 57 17.15 3.92 2.61
N LEU A 58 18.27 3.80 1.91
CA LEU A 58 19.29 2.79 2.19
C LEU A 58 19.97 3.12 3.52
N LYS A 59 20.09 2.13 4.41
CA LYS A 59 20.87 2.24 5.65
C LYS A 59 22.36 2.34 5.31
N ALA A 60 23.13 3.00 6.18
CA ALA A 60 24.58 3.06 6.05
C ALA A 60 25.18 1.65 5.98
N GLY A 61 26.03 1.41 4.97
CA GLY A 61 26.65 0.10 4.72
C GLY A 61 25.71 -1.00 4.19
N GLY A 62 24.44 -0.69 3.90
CA GLY A 62 23.46 -1.66 3.39
C GLY A 62 23.43 -1.81 1.88
N GLY A 63 22.69 -2.81 1.37
CA GLY A 63 22.50 -3.06 -0.07
C GLY A 63 21.05 -2.93 -0.55
N TRP A 64 20.83 -2.39 -1.76
CA TRP A 64 19.50 -2.28 -2.37
C TRP A 64 18.87 -3.63 -2.74
N ASN A 65 19.67 -4.69 -2.79
CA ASN A 65 19.21 -6.06 -3.00
C ASN A 65 18.58 -6.71 -1.75
N ASN A 66 18.77 -6.09 -0.58
CA ASN A 66 18.29 -6.60 0.70
C ASN A 66 17.17 -5.72 1.27
N PRO A 67 15.93 -6.24 1.38
CA PRO A 67 14.83 -5.51 2.00
C PRO A 67 15.12 -5.02 3.41
N THR A 68 15.92 -5.71 4.23
CA THR A 68 16.19 -5.27 5.60
C THR A 68 17.01 -3.99 5.68
N ASP A 69 17.72 -3.67 4.60
CA ASP A 69 18.65 -2.54 4.51
C ASP A 69 17.98 -1.26 4.01
N VAL A 70 16.75 -1.38 3.50
CA VAL A 70 15.97 -0.25 3.00
C VAL A 70 14.87 0.11 4.00
N ARG A 71 14.88 1.34 4.51
CA ARG A 71 13.78 1.90 5.31
C ARG A 71 12.81 2.64 4.40
N SER A 72 11.50 2.48 4.62
CA SER A 72 10.51 3.42 4.07
C SER A 72 10.17 4.47 5.11
N SER A 73 10.36 5.74 4.76
CA SER A 73 10.00 6.88 5.62
C SER A 73 8.57 7.38 5.43
N GLN A 74 7.82 6.82 4.47
CA GLN A 74 6.50 7.32 4.11
C GLN A 74 5.51 6.20 3.77
N SER A 75 5.82 5.40 2.74
CA SER A 75 4.91 4.38 2.19
C SER A 75 5.55 3.00 2.29
N ILE A 76 5.10 2.16 3.23
CA ILE A 76 5.57 0.77 3.29
C ILE A 76 5.17 -0.01 2.03
N LEU A 77 4.03 0.35 1.42
CA LEU A 77 3.60 -0.18 0.13
C LEU A 77 4.64 0.06 -0.96
N ALA A 78 5.23 1.26 -1.03
CA ALA A 78 6.26 1.57 -2.03
C ALA A 78 7.48 0.64 -1.90
N LYS A 79 7.83 0.26 -0.66
CA LYS A 79 8.90 -0.70 -0.41
C LYS A 79 8.51 -2.12 -0.83
N HIS A 80 7.30 -2.57 -0.49
CA HIS A 80 6.79 -3.87 -0.94
C HIS A 80 6.79 -3.99 -2.47
N LEU A 81 6.28 -2.97 -3.15
CA LEU A 81 6.30 -2.90 -4.61
C LEU A 81 7.72 -2.90 -5.17
N PHE A 82 8.63 -2.08 -4.62
CA PHE A 82 10.03 -2.04 -5.06
C PHE A 82 10.69 -3.44 -5.05
N PHE A 83 10.47 -4.21 -3.98
CA PHE A 83 11.04 -5.54 -3.84
C PHE A 83 10.24 -6.65 -4.53
N SER A 84 9.09 -6.33 -5.12
CA SER A 84 8.36 -7.25 -5.99
C SER A 84 8.98 -7.32 -7.40
N GLY A 85 9.87 -6.39 -7.76
CA GLY A 85 10.57 -6.39 -9.04
C GLY A 85 9.68 -5.93 -10.18
N GLU A 86 9.05 -6.89 -10.87
CA GLU A 86 8.14 -6.64 -11.99
C GLU A 86 6.82 -7.36 -11.76
N ILE A 87 5.70 -6.67 -12.02
CA ILE A 87 4.36 -7.25 -12.01
C ILE A 87 3.63 -6.76 -13.27
N ASP A 88 3.03 -7.67 -14.02
CA ASP A 88 2.23 -7.37 -15.22
C ASP A 88 2.93 -6.44 -16.24
N GLY A 89 4.25 -6.58 -16.39
CA GLY A 89 5.07 -5.74 -17.28
C GLY A 89 5.42 -4.36 -16.74
N PHE A 90 5.08 -4.05 -15.47
CA PHE A 90 5.47 -2.80 -14.81
C PHE A 90 6.75 -3.01 -13.98
N ASP A 91 7.80 -2.26 -14.30
CA ASP A 91 9.03 -2.21 -13.49
C ASP A 91 8.80 -1.46 -12.18
N LEU A 92 8.52 -2.19 -11.10
CA LEU A 92 8.21 -1.65 -9.78
C LEU A 92 9.47 -1.22 -9.01
N THR A 93 10.67 -1.54 -9.49
CA THR A 93 11.91 -1.00 -8.93
C THR A 93 12.02 0.50 -9.18
N ARG A 94 11.32 1.00 -10.21
CA ARG A 94 11.25 2.43 -10.55
C ARG A 94 10.00 3.10 -10.00
N GLU A 95 10.15 4.37 -9.60
CA GLU A 95 9.02 5.18 -9.11
C GLU A 95 7.88 5.27 -10.12
N ALA A 96 8.19 5.59 -11.38
CA ALA A 96 7.19 5.72 -12.44
C ALA A 96 6.42 4.41 -12.68
N GLY A 97 7.12 3.26 -12.65
CA GLY A 97 6.47 1.96 -12.81
C GLY A 97 5.54 1.62 -11.64
N ARG A 98 5.94 1.93 -10.39
CA ARG A 98 5.02 1.79 -9.24
C ARG A 98 3.79 2.69 -9.35
N GLN A 99 3.96 3.95 -9.75
CA GLN A 99 2.85 4.89 -9.90
C GLN A 99 1.88 4.42 -10.99
N ALA A 100 2.41 4.01 -12.14
CA ALA A 100 1.61 3.49 -13.25
C ALA A 100 0.89 2.19 -12.88
N PHE A 101 1.56 1.26 -12.20
CA PHE A 101 0.94 0.03 -11.70
C PHE A 101 -0.22 0.31 -10.74
N LEU A 102 -0.03 1.21 -9.77
CA LEU A 102 -1.09 1.58 -8.83
C LEU A 102 -2.29 2.22 -9.53
N GLU A 103 -2.07 3.05 -10.54
CA GLU A 103 -3.17 3.70 -11.28
C GLU A 103 -3.89 2.74 -12.23
N GLN A 104 -3.15 1.91 -12.98
CA GLN A 104 -3.70 1.15 -14.10
C GLN A 104 -4.09 -0.29 -13.75
N ARG A 105 -3.53 -0.83 -12.67
CA ARG A 105 -3.72 -2.23 -12.27
C ARG A 105 -4.26 -2.39 -10.86
N CYS A 106 -4.44 -1.31 -10.10
CA CYS A 106 -5.01 -1.39 -8.77
C CYS A 106 -6.26 -0.53 -8.60
N TYR A 107 -7.06 -0.89 -7.60
CA TYR A 107 -8.11 -0.04 -7.05
C TYR A 107 -8.03 0.00 -5.53
N ILE A 108 -8.63 1.02 -4.95
CA ILE A 108 -8.74 1.22 -3.51
C ILE A 108 -10.18 0.92 -3.10
N LEU A 109 -10.35 0.16 -2.02
CA LEU A 109 -11.58 0.15 -1.24
C LEU A 109 -11.33 0.90 0.06
N PHE A 110 -12.21 1.80 0.47
CA PHE A 110 -12.06 2.47 1.77
C PHE A 110 -13.39 2.64 2.49
N CYS A 111 -13.30 2.74 3.82
CA CYS A 111 -14.39 3.19 4.67
C CYS A 111 -13.85 4.11 5.76
N ALA A 112 -14.56 5.21 6.01
CA ALA A 112 -14.27 6.07 7.15
C ALA A 112 -14.78 5.43 8.44
N THR A 113 -14.11 5.70 9.54
CA THR A 113 -14.51 5.27 10.88
C THR A 113 -14.58 6.47 11.81
N ALA A 114 -15.31 6.34 12.92
CA ALA A 114 -15.37 7.40 13.92
C ALA A 114 -14.00 7.56 14.61
N THR A 115 -13.31 6.44 14.85
CA THR A 115 -12.02 6.42 15.55
C THR A 115 -10.98 5.57 14.83
N ARG A 116 -9.72 5.78 15.18
CA ARG A 116 -8.61 4.96 14.68
C ARG A 116 -8.67 3.54 15.25
N GLU A 117 -9.17 3.40 16.47
CA GLU A 117 -9.30 2.14 17.21
C GLU A 117 -10.29 1.21 16.52
N GLU A 118 -11.41 1.76 16.05
CA GLU A 118 -12.37 1.05 15.19
C GLU A 118 -11.71 0.56 13.90
N ALA A 119 -10.98 1.43 13.20
CA ALA A 119 -10.22 1.05 12.01
C ALA A 119 -9.21 -0.07 12.31
N ARG A 120 -8.51 0.00 13.45
CA ARG A 120 -7.52 -1.00 13.86
C ARG A 120 -8.15 -2.35 14.19
N ALA A 121 -9.36 -2.36 14.77
CA ALA A 121 -10.10 -3.60 15.01
C ALA A 121 -10.44 -4.29 13.68
N MET A 122 -10.94 -3.54 12.69
CA MET A 122 -11.22 -4.07 11.35
C MET A 122 -9.96 -4.55 10.63
N GLU A 123 -8.86 -3.80 10.71
CA GLU A 123 -7.57 -4.17 10.09
C GLU A 123 -7.04 -5.48 10.66
N ARG A 124 -7.10 -5.69 11.99
CA ARG A 124 -6.67 -6.94 12.62
C ARG A 124 -7.45 -8.15 12.10
N LEU A 125 -8.76 -8.03 11.96
CA LEU A 125 -9.60 -9.10 11.40
C LEU A 125 -9.19 -9.43 9.96
N LYS A 126 -8.91 -8.39 9.15
CA LYS A 126 -8.47 -8.55 7.77
C LYS A 126 -7.05 -9.11 7.66
N GLU A 127 -6.11 -8.66 8.48
CA GLU A 127 -4.75 -9.21 8.55
C GLU A 127 -4.77 -10.69 8.99
N ALA A 128 -5.61 -11.04 9.96
CA ALA A 128 -5.75 -12.42 10.46
C ALA A 128 -6.29 -13.40 9.42
N SER A 129 -7.00 -12.90 8.39
CA SER A 129 -7.47 -13.75 7.28
C SER A 129 -6.33 -14.32 6.41
N GLY A 130 -5.14 -13.73 6.46
CA GLY A 130 -4.00 -14.11 5.62
C GLY A 130 -4.17 -13.77 4.13
N ALA A 131 -5.23 -13.06 3.74
CA ALA A 131 -5.51 -12.80 2.33
C ALA A 131 -4.53 -11.82 1.67
N PHE A 132 -4.03 -10.83 2.41
CA PHE A 132 -3.24 -9.73 1.84
C PHE A 132 -1.77 -10.09 1.65
N ALA A 133 -1.27 -9.91 0.42
CA ALA A 133 0.12 -10.23 0.07
C ALA A 133 1.16 -9.37 0.82
N PHE A 134 0.84 -8.09 1.07
CA PHE A 134 1.74 -7.10 1.66
C PHE A 134 1.34 -6.78 3.10
N THR A 135 1.64 -7.71 4.00
CA THR A 135 1.51 -7.54 5.44
C THR A 135 2.89 -7.40 6.10
N GLY A 136 2.95 -6.69 7.23
CA GLY A 136 4.16 -6.63 8.05
C GLY A 136 5.45 -6.19 7.33
N ARG A 137 6.53 -6.92 7.61
CA ARG A 137 7.89 -6.65 7.09
C ARG A 137 7.99 -7.12 5.64
N VAL A 138 8.80 -6.39 4.85
CA VAL A 138 9.12 -6.78 3.48
C VAL A 138 10.22 -7.82 3.53
N TYR A 139 9.95 -9.01 2.99
CA TYR A 139 10.93 -10.07 2.77
C TYR A 139 11.10 -10.25 1.26
N ARG A 140 12.27 -10.76 0.85
CA ARG A 140 12.40 -11.26 -0.52
C ARG A 140 11.53 -12.52 -0.61
N PRO A 141 10.71 -12.71 -1.65
CA PRO A 141 10.21 -14.04 -1.92
C PRO A 141 11.46 -14.91 -2.15
N GLU A 142 11.66 -15.92 -1.31
CA GLU A 142 12.61 -16.98 -1.62
C GLU A 142 12.20 -17.53 -2.99
N THR A 143 13.12 -17.49 -3.95
CA THR A 143 12.97 -18.22 -5.21
C THR A 143 12.54 -19.64 -4.86
N ARG A 144 11.27 -19.96 -5.13
CA ARG A 144 10.81 -21.34 -5.24
C ARG A 144 11.23 -21.89 -6.58
#